data_AF-A0A8J3AGQ7-F1
#
_entry.id   AF-A0A8J3AGQ7-F1
#
_cell.length_a   1.000
_cell.length_b   1.000
_cell.length_c   1.000
_cell.angle_alpha   90.00
_cell.angle_beta   90.00
_cell.angle_gamma   90.00
#
_symmetry.space_group_name_H-M   'P 1'
#
loop_
_entity.id
_entity.type
_entity.pdbx_description
1 polymer ?
#
loop_
_entity_poly.entity_id
_entity_poly.type
_entity_poly.pdbx_seq_one_letter_code
_entity_poly.pdbx_strand_id
1 'polypeptide(L)'
;MEHIPSPKELRTAARACTLLAYAAGLAGVAGGTLMLRDDELAMALVLYTVTFAVGAALMGVAVLVRSVAGLSLQLHRVESDVRVLVGDRVRGGPAADEHDPWRGHHPPY
;
A
#
# COMPACT_ATOMS: atom_id res chain seq x y z
N MET A 1 -8.46 -22.40 -4.05
CA MET A 1 -7.67 -21.50 -4.91
C MET A 1 -7.58 -20.17 -4.18
N GLU A 2 -6.42 -19.83 -3.64
CA GLU A 2 -6.20 -18.56 -2.94
C GLU A 2 -6.28 -17.41 -3.95
N HIS A 3 -7.30 -16.57 -3.81
CA HIS A 3 -7.48 -15.39 -4.64
C HIS A 3 -6.52 -14.31 -4.14
N ILE A 4 -5.43 -14.07 -4.88
CA ILE A 4 -4.50 -12.99 -4.57
C ILE A 4 -5.18 -11.66 -4.99
N PRO A 5 -5.51 -10.78 -4.04
CA PRO A 5 -6.27 -9.57 -4.32
C PRO A 5 -5.47 -8.60 -5.19
N SER A 6 -6.15 -7.97 -6.14
CA SER A 6 -5.56 -7.00 -7.04
C SER A 6 -5.19 -5.70 -6.30
N PRO A 7 -4.20 -4.92 -6.79
CA PRO A 7 -3.84 -3.63 -6.19
C PRO A 7 -5.02 -2.64 -6.11
N LYS A 8 -5.99 -2.76 -7.04
CA LYS A 8 -7.20 -1.93 -7.07
C LYS A 8 -8.16 -2.29 -5.93
N GLU A 9 -8.31 -3.57 -5.62
CA GLU A 9 -9.12 -4.05 -4.50
C GLU A 9 -8.49 -3.64 -3.17
N LEU A 10 -7.18 -3.78 -3.02
CA LEU A 10 -6.45 -3.31 -1.83
C LEU A 10 -6.64 -1.80 -1.60
N ARG A 11 -6.54 -0.97 -2.66
CA ARG A 11 -6.82 0.47 -2.53
C ARG A 11 -8.26 0.77 -2.12
N THR A 12 -9.23 0.01 -2.64
CA THR A 12 -10.64 0.18 -2.29
C THR A 12 -10.89 -0.22 -0.84
N ALA A 13 -10.30 -1.33 -0.39
CA ALA A 13 -10.37 -1.78 1.00
C ALA A 13 -9.73 -0.77 1.97
N ALA A 14 -8.58 -0.19 1.61
CA ALA A 14 -7.96 0.87 2.40
C ALA A 14 -8.86 2.11 2.54
N ARG A 15 -9.49 2.55 1.44
CA ARG A 15 -10.44 3.68 1.47
C ARG A 15 -11.66 3.37 2.33
N ALA A 16 -12.20 2.16 2.23
CA ALA A 16 -13.33 1.72 3.05
C ALA A 16 -12.96 1.71 4.54
N CYS A 17 -11.77 1.19 4.90
CA CYS A 17 -11.28 1.23 6.28
C CYS A 17 -11.14 2.67 6.80
N THR A 18 -10.62 3.60 5.99
CA THR A 18 -10.52 5.01 6.37
C THR A 18 -11.90 5.64 6.61
N LEU A 19 -12.87 5.38 5.72
CA LEU A 19 -14.24 5.88 5.90
C LEU A 19 -14.89 5.33 7.16
N LEU A 20 -14.74 4.03 7.41
CA LEU A 20 -15.25 3.38 8.63
C LEU A 20 -14.59 3.94 9.89
N ALA A 21 -13.29 4.24 9.86
CA ALA A 21 -12.59 4.85 10.98
C ALA A 21 -13.16 6.24 11.31
N TYR A 22 -13.40 7.08 10.30
CA TYR A 22 -14.04 8.39 10.50
C TYR A 22 -15.47 8.27 11.00
N ALA A 23 -16.26 7.35 10.44
CA ALA A 23 -17.63 7.12 10.87
C ALA A 23 -17.68 6.64 12.34
N ALA A 24 -16.78 5.72 12.73
CA ALA A 24 -16.65 5.26 14.11
C ALA A 24 -16.24 6.39 15.07
N GLY A 25 -15.31 7.25 14.65
CA GLY A 25 -14.92 8.44 15.43
C GLY A 25 -16.08 9.41 15.64
N LEU A 26 -16.84 9.72 14.58
CA LEU A 26 -18.02 10.58 14.67
C LEU A 26 -19.12 9.96 15.56
N ALA A 27 -19.36 8.67 15.43
CA ALA A 27 -20.32 7.93 16.27
C ALA A 27 -19.88 7.93 17.74
N GLY A 28 -18.58 7.77 18.02
CA GLY A 28 -18.02 7.84 19.36
C GLY A 28 -18.15 9.22 19.99
N VAL A 29 -17.88 10.28 19.23
CA VAL A 29 -18.08 11.67 19.70
C VAL A 29 -19.56 11.94 19.95
N ALA A 30 -20.44 11.63 19.01
CA ALA A 30 -21.88 11.86 19.16
C ALA A 30 -22.46 11.06 20.33
N GLY A 31 -22.17 9.76 20.42
CA GLY A 31 -22.62 8.89 21.51
C GLY A 31 -22.05 9.33 22.87
N GLY A 32 -20.77 9.65 22.94
CA GLY A 32 -20.12 10.15 24.16
C GLY A 32 -20.73 11.48 24.63
N THR A 33 -20.99 12.42 23.72
CA THR A 33 -21.65 13.70 24.07
C THR A 33 -23.07 13.53 24.57
N LEU A 34 -23.78 12.49 24.11
CA LEU A 34 -25.14 12.19 24.54
C LEU A 34 -25.14 11.58 25.95
N MET A 35 -24.20 10.66 26.25
CA MET A 35 -24.08 10.07 27.59
C MET A 35 -23.53 11.04 28.64
N LEU A 36 -22.67 11.99 28.24
CA LEU A 36 -22.24 13.11 29.11
C LEU A 36 -23.41 13.98 29.58
N ARG A 37 -24.51 13.99 28.81
CA ARG A 37 -25.74 14.71 29.16
C ARG A 37 -26.56 14.01 30.24
N ASP A 38 -26.42 12.70 30.36
CA ASP A 38 -27.15 11.83 31.30
C ASP A 38 -26.34 11.56 32.59
N ASP A 39 -25.23 12.28 32.81
CA ASP A 39 -24.30 12.15 33.96
C ASP A 39 -23.58 10.78 34.08
N GLU A 40 -23.67 9.93 33.05
CA GLU A 40 -23.00 8.62 32.97
C GLU A 40 -21.56 8.74 32.41
N LEU A 41 -20.71 9.48 33.12
CA LEU A 41 -19.31 9.75 32.72
C LEU A 41 -18.48 8.48 32.47
N ALA A 42 -18.66 7.45 33.29
CA ALA A 42 -17.90 6.20 33.17
C ALA A 42 -18.22 5.47 31.86
N MET A 43 -19.50 5.40 31.48
CA MET A 43 -19.94 4.76 30.24
C MET A 43 -19.47 5.56 29.02
N ALA A 44 -19.54 6.89 29.09
CA ALA A 44 -19.06 7.78 28.05
C ALA A 44 -17.55 7.58 27.79
N LEU A 45 -16.74 7.45 28.84
CA LEU A 45 -15.30 7.16 28.73
C LEU A 45 -15.01 5.79 28.11
N VAL A 46 -15.76 4.75 28.51
CA VAL A 46 -15.62 3.42 27.90
C VAL A 46 -15.98 3.46 26.43
N LEU A 47 -17.10 4.09 26.06
CA LEU A 47 -17.52 4.21 24.67
C LEU A 47 -16.48 4.97 23.83
N TYR A 48 -15.95 6.07 24.38
CA TYR A 48 -14.94 6.88 23.72
C TYR A 48 -13.63 6.10 23.50
N THR A 49 -13.15 5.40 24.52
CA THR A 49 -11.93 4.59 24.43
C THR A 49 -12.09 3.42 23.44
N VAL A 50 -13.23 2.74 23.45
CA VAL A 50 -13.52 1.65 22.50
C VAL A 50 -13.60 2.17 21.07
N THR A 51 -14.35 3.24 20.81
CA THR A 51 -14.45 3.82 19.46
C THR A 51 -13.12 4.37 18.96
N PHE A 52 -12.32 4.97 19.84
CA PHE A 52 -10.96 5.39 19.52
C PHE A 52 -10.06 4.20 19.17
N ALA A 53 -10.08 3.13 19.97
CA ALA A 53 -9.28 1.93 19.72
C ALA A 53 -9.63 1.27 18.38
N VAL A 54 -10.93 1.17 18.07
CA VAL A 54 -11.41 0.65 16.78
C VAL A 54 -10.96 1.55 15.63
N GLY A 55 -11.11 2.87 15.77
CA GLY A 55 -10.66 3.84 14.76
C GLY A 55 -9.15 3.75 14.50
N ALA A 56 -8.36 3.66 15.57
CA ALA A 56 -6.91 3.50 15.49
C ALA A 56 -6.50 2.18 14.80
N ALA A 57 -7.16 1.07 15.14
CA ALA A 57 -6.93 -0.22 14.50
C ALA A 57 -7.26 -0.18 13.00
N LEU A 58 -8.40 0.40 12.62
CA LEU A 58 -8.80 0.56 11.21
C LEU A 58 -7.81 1.44 10.44
N MET A 59 -7.30 2.50 11.06
CA MET A 59 -6.28 3.36 10.45
C MET A 59 -4.96 2.61 10.25
N GLY A 60 -4.55 1.79 11.23
CA GLY A 60 -3.39 0.91 11.12
C GLY A 60 -3.52 -0.08 9.97
N VAL A 61 -4.68 -0.74 9.85
CA VAL A 61 -4.99 -1.63 8.71
C VAL A 61 -4.95 -0.87 7.39
N ALA A 62 -5.54 0.32 7.32
CA ALA A 62 -5.52 1.13 6.10
C ALA A 62 -4.09 1.50 5.65
N VAL A 63 -3.21 1.84 6.60
CA VAL A 63 -1.79 2.10 6.33
C VAL A 63 -1.09 0.85 5.81
N LEU A 64 -1.27 -0.30 6.47
CA LEU A 64 -0.68 -1.57 6.03
C LEU A 64 -1.11 -1.95 4.62
N VAL A 65 -2.41 -1.89 4.34
CA VAL A 65 -2.96 -2.20 3.01
C VAL A 65 -2.42 -1.25 1.95
N ARG A 66 -2.26 0.04 2.27
CA ARG A 66 -1.69 1.03 1.36
C ARG A 66 -0.20 0.77 1.10
N SER A 67 0.56 0.36 2.11
CA SER A 67 1.97 -0.05 1.98
C SER A 67 2.10 -1.27 1.07
N VAL A 68 1.28 -2.31 1.30
CA VAL A 68 1.27 -3.52 0.45
C VAL A 68 0.91 -3.17 -1.00
N ALA A 69 -0.12 -2.35 -1.22
CA ALA A 69 -0.48 -1.91 -2.57
C ALA A 69 0.64 -1.10 -3.26
N GLY A 70 1.41 -0.32 -2.50
CA GLY A 70 2.58 0.40 -3.00
C GLY A 70 3.71 -0.55 -3.42
N LEU A 71 4.01 -1.55 -2.60
CA LEU A 71 5.02 -2.57 -2.89
C LEU A 71 4.64 -3.41 -4.11
N SER A 72 3.38 -3.85 -4.23
CA SER A 72 2.92 -4.62 -5.40
C SER A 72 3.07 -3.84 -6.70
N LEU A 73 2.83 -2.53 -6.68
CA LEU A 73 3.04 -1.66 -7.85
C LEU A 73 4.52 -1.52 -8.22
N GLN A 74 5.41 -1.42 -7.23
CA GLN A 74 6.85 -1.39 -7.48
C GLN A 74 7.34 -2.72 -8.05
N LEU A 75 6.90 -3.86 -7.51
CA LEU A 75 7.24 -5.17 -8.05
C LEU A 75 6.78 -5.33 -9.50
N HIS A 76 5.55 -4.91 -9.83
CA HIS A 76 5.06 -4.96 -11.21
C HIS A 76 5.87 -4.09 -12.18
N ARG A 77 6.38 -2.94 -11.73
CA ARG A 77 7.27 -2.10 -12.55
C ARG A 77 8.60 -2.81 -12.80
N VAL A 78 9.22 -3.36 -11.75
CA VAL A 78 10.48 -4.11 -11.87
C VAL A 78 10.31 -5.32 -12.79
N GLU A 79 9.21 -6.05 -12.66
CA GLU A 79 8.93 -7.19 -13.56
C GLU A 79 8.76 -6.75 -15.02
N SER A 80 8.08 -5.62 -15.26
CA SER A 80 7.95 -5.04 -16.59
C SER A 80 9.31 -4.64 -17.17
N ASP A 81 10.15 -3.96 -16.38
CA ASP A 81 11.48 -3.52 -16.80
C ASP A 81 12.38 -4.73 -17.13
N VAL A 82 12.32 -5.79 -16.33
CA VAL A 82 13.02 -7.05 -16.59
C VAL A 82 12.51 -7.72 -17.87
N ARG A 83 11.20 -7.73 -18.13
CA ARG A 83 10.65 -8.29 -19.38
C ARG A 83 11.10 -7.49 -20.61
N VAL A 84 11.19 -6.16 -20.51
CA VAL A 84 11.72 -5.31 -21.58
C VAL A 84 13.20 -5.63 -21.81
N LEU A 85 14.01 -5.69 -20.74
CA LEU A 85 15.44 -6.03 -20.83
C LEU A 85 15.69 -7.43 -21.43
N VAL A 86 14.88 -8.42 -21.07
CA VAL A 86 14.94 -9.77 -21.67
C VAL A 86 14.47 -9.73 -23.13
N GLY A 87 13.42 -8.98 -23.45
CA GLY A 87 12.93 -8.80 -24.81
C GLY A 87 13.97 -8.13 -25.72
N ASP A 88 14.68 -7.11 -25.22
CA ASP A 88 15.77 -6.44 -25.91
C ASP A 88 16.99 -7.35 -26.08
N ARG A 89 17.30 -8.20 -25.08
CA ARG A 89 18.35 -9.23 -25.21
C ARG A 89 18.00 -10.27 -26.28
N VAL A 90 16.74 -10.68 -26.39
CA VAL A 90 16.28 -11.66 -27.39
C VAL A 90 16.21 -11.04 -28.79
N ARG A 91 15.81 -9.77 -28.91
CA ARG A 91 15.86 -9.02 -30.18
C ARG A 91 17.28 -8.62 -30.58
N GLY A 92 18.19 -8.48 -29.63
CA GLY A 92 19.61 -8.18 -29.80
C GLY A 92 20.52 -9.40 -29.92
N GLY A 93 20.06 -10.48 -30.57
CA GLY A 93 20.96 -11.53 -31.06
C GLY A 93 22.09 -10.96 -31.94
N PRO A 94 23.20 -11.69 -32.14
CA PRO A 94 24.61 -11.26 -32.08
C PRO A 94 25.04 -10.20 -33.11
N ALA A 95 24.43 -9.01 -33.05
CA ALA A 95 24.88 -7.80 -33.74
C ALA A 95 25.47 -6.78 -32.75
N ALA A 96 25.54 -7.12 -31.45
CA ALA A 96 26.22 -6.32 -30.43
C ALA A 96 27.76 -6.52 -30.43
N ASP A 97 28.31 -7.14 -31.48
CA ASP A 97 29.76 -7.23 -31.71
C ASP A 97 30.32 -6.01 -32.47
N GLU A 98 29.47 -5.08 -32.94
CA GLU A 98 29.90 -3.98 -33.83
C GLU A 98 30.01 -2.61 -33.14
N HIS A 99 29.65 -2.49 -31.87
CA HIS A 99 29.84 -1.27 -31.10
C HIS A 99 30.36 -1.55 -29.69
N ASP A 100 31.51 -2.21 -29.61
CA ASP A 100 32.32 -2.24 -28.39
C ASP A 100 33.27 -1.03 -28.38
N PRO A 101 33.00 0.02 -27.57
CA PRO A 101 33.87 1.19 -27.49
C PRO A 101 35.23 0.88 -26.86
N TRP A 102 35.45 -0.34 -26.36
CA TRP A 102 36.68 -0.76 -25.68
C TRP A 102 37.59 -1.65 -26.54
N ARG A 103 37.19 -2.04 -27.76
CA ARG A 103 38.01 -2.86 -28.67
C ARG A 103 39.30 -2.19 -29.17
N GLY A 104 39.46 -0.88 -28.96
CA GLY A 104 40.66 -0.12 -29.35
C GLY A 104 41.71 0.09 -28.26
N HIS A 105 41.49 -0.40 -27.03
CA HIS A 105 42.44 -0.23 -25.93
C HIS A 105 43.24 -1.51 -25.66
N HIS A 106 44.11 -1.86 -26.60
CA HIS A 106 45.28 -2.67 -26.28
C HIS A 106 46.44 -1.73 -25.90
N PRO A 107 46.99 -1.83 -24.67
CA PRO A 107 48.24 -1.16 -24.35
C PRO A 107 49.37 -1.77 -25.19
N PRO A 108 50.28 -0.97 -25.77
CA PRO A 108 51.43 -1.50 -26.48
C PRO A 108 52.39 -2.11 -25.46
N TYR A 109 52.60 -3.43 -25.54
CA TYR A 109 53.79 -4.09 -25.03
C TYR A 109 54.52 -4.71 -26.21
#